data_AF-A0A7N4NKT1-F1
#
_entry.id   AF-A0A7N4NKT1-F1
#
_cell.length_a   1.000
_cell.length_b   1.000
_cell.length_c   1.000
_cell.angle_alpha   90.00
_cell.angle_beta   90.00
_cell.angle_gamma   90.00
#
_symmetry.space_group_name_H-M   'P 1'
#
loop_
_entity.id
_entity.type
_entity.pdbx_description
1 polymer ?
#
loop_
_entity_poly.entity_id
_entity_poly.type
_entity_poly.pdbx_seq_one_letter_code
_entity_poly.pdbx_strand_id
1 'polypeptide(L)'
;MARKNYRTCVRMGNWNEDIFLEEEMMKDFLEKRDKGQLLIQRNRILIANLLRKTTLSVIEDGLIHYGDKVLIMNPDYTDPSGGQVVFGRLALAVTPEEMKAHMSNEIEVPCEVTAMPDVKPIGRNTFIILSLDENALGKTVRYGQNFGLATTAGFDHKMFYLGSSLKTPVNSTKKSALQEVHLTDEFSFFTCWQAAYFDPRLRIEYDDFPVPANAKIVIKHCHTNQALAANRKYSLRTYFGKECEVACHTHIDCYKTEKPLNHWVLCTGDPNDHSSIVLDRGNPLEKKMVPEQPVVNTDAPIINITGQNPFPLPYASKEENCNF
;
A
#
# COMPACT_ATOMS: atom_id res chain seq x y z
N MET A 1 47.57 26.57 9.40
CA MET A 1 47.42 27.58 8.32
C MET A 1 46.45 27.01 7.29
N ALA A 2 45.27 27.62 7.12
CA ALA A 2 44.34 27.22 6.05
C ALA A 2 44.94 27.66 4.71
N ARG A 3 45.25 26.71 3.82
CA ARG A 3 45.69 27.03 2.45
C ARG A 3 44.51 27.68 1.72
N LYS A 4 44.73 28.82 1.06
CA LYS A 4 43.75 29.39 0.13
C LYS A 4 43.62 28.41 -1.03
N ASN A 5 42.48 27.74 -1.15
CA ASN A 5 42.17 26.90 -2.30
C ASN A 5 41.88 27.82 -3.48
N TYR A 6 42.71 27.74 -4.52
CA TYR A 6 42.47 28.41 -5.78
C TYR A 6 41.63 27.50 -6.68
N ARG A 7 40.85 28.08 -7.60
CA ARG A 7 40.14 27.30 -8.62
C ARG A 7 41.14 26.63 -9.56
N THR A 8 40.77 25.49 -10.13
CA THR A 8 41.57 24.71 -11.10
C THR A 8 42.03 25.53 -12.32
N CYS A 9 41.29 26.59 -12.66
CA CYS A 9 41.68 27.53 -13.73
C CYS A 9 42.85 28.46 -13.39
N VAL A 10 43.25 28.54 -12.11
CA VAL A 10 44.41 29.32 -11.66
C VAL A 10 45.58 28.36 -11.52
N ARG A 11 46.67 28.60 -12.26
CA ARG A 11 47.86 27.75 -12.31
C ARG A 11 48.73 27.86 -11.06
N MET A 12 48.15 27.56 -9.90
CA MET A 12 48.79 27.65 -8.59
C MET A 12 48.64 26.33 -7.85
N GLY A 13 49.74 25.86 -7.23
CA GLY A 13 49.74 24.57 -6.55
C GLY A 13 49.61 23.40 -7.52
N ASN A 14 48.73 22.45 -7.22
CA ASN A 14 48.60 21.18 -7.94
C ASN A 14 47.64 21.22 -9.14
N TRP A 15 47.44 22.41 -9.70
CA TRP A 15 46.45 22.71 -10.72
C TRP A 15 46.48 21.73 -11.92
N ASN A 16 47.65 21.24 -12.32
CA ASN A 16 47.78 20.36 -13.47
C ASN A 16 47.29 18.93 -13.17
N GLU A 17 47.56 18.42 -11.95
CA GLU A 17 47.01 17.13 -11.51
C GLU A 17 45.50 17.22 -11.33
N ASP A 18 45.00 18.34 -10.78
CA ASP A 18 43.57 18.57 -10.59
C ASP A 18 42.82 18.64 -11.95
N ILE A 19 43.38 19.32 -12.97
CA ILE A 19 42.80 19.33 -14.33
C ILE A 19 42.81 17.92 -14.95
N PHE A 20 43.92 17.20 -14.84
CA PHE A 20 44.01 15.85 -15.40
C PHE A 20 42.99 14.90 -14.75
N LEU A 21 42.81 14.99 -13.43
CA LEU A 21 41.79 14.25 -12.69
C LEU A 21 40.37 14.61 -13.18
N GLU A 22 40.07 15.90 -13.36
CA GLU A 22 38.78 16.35 -13.91
C GLU A 22 38.53 15.80 -15.32
N GLU A 23 39.54 15.79 -16.18
CA GLU A 23 39.46 15.23 -17.54
C GLU A 23 39.22 13.71 -17.54
N GLU A 24 39.94 12.96 -16.69
CA GLU A 24 39.77 11.52 -16.55
C GLU A 24 38.38 11.16 -16.00
N MET A 25 37.92 11.88 -14.98
CA MET A 25 36.56 11.75 -14.43
C MET A 25 35.50 12.05 -15.49
N MET A 26 35.70 13.07 -16.31
CA MET A 26 34.79 13.42 -17.41
C MET A 26 34.76 12.30 -18.46
N LYS A 27 35.92 11.75 -18.82
CA LYS A 27 36.01 10.66 -19.79
C LYS A 27 35.28 9.41 -19.30
N ASP A 28 35.52 8.99 -18.06
CA ASP A 28 34.81 7.85 -17.44
C ASP A 28 33.29 8.10 -17.38
N PHE A 29 32.87 9.32 -17.04
CA PHE A 29 31.46 9.70 -17.06
C PHE A 29 30.84 9.58 -18.45
N LEU A 30 31.52 10.08 -19.49
CA LEU A 30 31.05 10.01 -20.87
C LEU A 30 30.97 8.55 -21.36
N GLU A 31 31.99 7.73 -21.07
CA GLU A 31 31.97 6.31 -21.41
C GLU A 31 30.81 5.58 -20.72
N LYS A 32 30.59 5.84 -19.42
CA LYS A 32 29.45 5.26 -18.67
C LYS A 32 28.11 5.73 -19.21
N ARG A 33 28.00 7.01 -19.60
CA ARG A 33 26.79 7.58 -20.21
C ARG A 33 26.44 6.89 -21.52
N ASP A 34 27.44 6.74 -22.39
CA ASP A 34 27.26 6.18 -23.72
C ASP A 34 26.94 4.67 -23.65
N LYS A 35 27.50 3.97 -22.66
CA LYS A 35 27.15 2.57 -22.32
C LYS A 35 25.81 2.43 -21.57
N GLY A 36 25.15 3.51 -21.17
CA GLY A 36 23.90 3.45 -20.39
C GLY A 36 24.07 2.97 -18.94
N GLN A 37 25.29 3.03 -18.40
CA GLN A 37 25.65 2.47 -17.09
C GLN A 37 25.59 3.51 -15.96
N LEU A 38 25.22 4.75 -16.24
CA LEU A 38 25.03 5.74 -15.18
C LEU A 38 23.88 5.33 -14.26
N LEU A 39 24.06 5.55 -12.96
CA LEU A 39 23.04 5.28 -11.94
C LEU A 39 21.69 5.93 -12.28
N ILE A 40 21.71 7.17 -12.80
CA ILE A 40 20.50 7.89 -13.21
C ILE A 40 19.77 7.19 -14.37
N GLN A 41 20.51 6.59 -15.33
CA GLN A 41 19.91 5.91 -16.48
C GLN A 41 19.29 4.58 -16.05
N ARG A 42 20.03 3.77 -15.28
CA ARG A 42 19.54 2.49 -14.74
C ARG A 42 18.31 2.67 -13.87
N ASN A 43 18.36 3.63 -12.96
CA ASN A 43 17.26 3.92 -12.06
C ASN A 43 16.01 4.38 -12.82
N ARG A 44 16.15 5.24 -13.83
CA ARG A 44 15.02 5.64 -14.69
C ARG A 44 14.35 4.45 -15.38
N ILE A 45 15.12 3.49 -15.87
CA ILE A 45 14.59 2.27 -16.51
C ILE A 45 13.82 1.42 -15.48
N LEU A 46 14.42 1.18 -14.31
CA LEU A 46 13.80 0.42 -13.23
C LEU A 46 12.46 1.04 -12.78
N ILE A 47 12.45 2.35 -12.50
CA ILE A 47 11.24 3.08 -12.09
C ILE A 47 10.19 3.04 -13.19
N ALA A 48 10.57 3.22 -14.46
CA ALA A 48 9.64 3.21 -15.57
C ALA A 48 8.91 1.86 -15.68
N ASN A 49 9.59 0.75 -15.42
CA ASN A 49 8.99 -0.58 -15.39
C ASN A 49 8.08 -0.74 -14.16
N LEU A 50 8.55 -0.39 -12.96
CA LEU A 50 7.78 -0.52 -11.72
C LEU A 50 6.49 0.32 -11.72
N LEU A 51 6.56 1.54 -12.23
CA LEU A 51 5.44 2.49 -12.32
C LEU A 51 4.64 2.35 -13.62
N ARG A 52 4.93 1.33 -14.44
CA ARG A 52 4.17 1.04 -15.66
C ARG A 52 2.70 0.81 -15.28
N LYS A 53 1.81 1.62 -15.83
CA LYS A 53 0.36 1.48 -15.61
C LYS A 53 -0.08 0.09 -16.06
N THR A 54 -0.86 -0.58 -15.23
CA THR A 54 -1.34 -1.94 -15.50
C THR A 54 -2.86 -1.95 -15.41
N THR A 55 -3.52 -2.72 -16.28
CA THR A 55 -4.96 -2.93 -16.21
C THR A 55 -5.26 -4.14 -15.31
N LEU A 56 -6.20 -3.96 -14.39
CA LEU A 56 -6.70 -5.04 -13.55
C LEU A 56 -7.69 -5.91 -14.33
N SER A 57 -7.89 -7.15 -13.88
CA SER A 57 -8.96 -8.00 -14.42
C SER A 57 -10.32 -7.43 -14.00
N VAL A 58 -11.23 -7.33 -14.97
CA VAL A 58 -12.64 -6.98 -14.73
C VAL A 58 -13.39 -8.28 -14.47
N ILE A 59 -14.09 -8.33 -13.35
CA ILE A 59 -14.83 -9.51 -12.91
C ILE A 59 -16.32 -9.22 -13.08
N GLU A 60 -17.01 -10.01 -13.91
CA GLU A 60 -18.44 -9.83 -14.22
C GLU A 60 -19.38 -10.50 -13.20
N ASP A 61 -18.97 -11.64 -12.66
CA ASP A 61 -19.75 -12.47 -11.73
C ASP A 61 -19.57 -12.07 -10.25
N GLY A 62 -18.64 -11.15 -9.97
CA GLY A 62 -18.31 -10.69 -8.64
C GLY A 62 -17.47 -11.65 -7.80
N LEU A 63 -16.93 -12.73 -8.38
CA LEU A 63 -16.11 -13.72 -7.69
C LEU A 63 -14.67 -13.71 -8.18
N ILE A 64 -13.72 -13.99 -7.30
CA ILE A 64 -12.29 -13.95 -7.64
C ILE A 64 -11.87 -15.28 -8.27
N HIS A 65 -11.15 -15.24 -9.38
CA HIS A 65 -10.64 -16.43 -10.07
C HIS A 65 -9.13 -16.53 -10.05
N TYR A 66 -8.64 -17.77 -10.22
CA TYR A 66 -7.22 -18.01 -10.49
C TYR A 66 -6.83 -17.45 -11.86
N GLY A 67 -5.76 -16.66 -11.89
CA GLY A 67 -5.27 -15.92 -13.04
C GLY A 67 -5.63 -14.44 -13.04
N ASP A 68 -6.51 -14.00 -12.12
CA ASP A 68 -6.94 -12.61 -12.07
C ASP A 68 -5.86 -11.66 -11.55
N LYS A 69 -5.77 -10.49 -12.19
CA LYS A 69 -4.93 -9.37 -11.76
C LYS A 69 -5.73 -8.48 -10.80
N VAL A 70 -5.31 -8.46 -9.54
CA VAL A 70 -5.97 -7.76 -8.44
C VAL A 70 -5.00 -6.82 -7.72
N LEU A 71 -5.56 -5.85 -6.99
CA LEU A 71 -4.82 -5.09 -5.98
C LEU A 71 -5.15 -5.66 -4.59
N ILE A 72 -4.12 -5.82 -3.76
CA ILE A 72 -4.30 -6.26 -2.38
C ILE A 72 -4.28 -5.03 -1.49
N MET A 73 -5.43 -4.64 -0.97
CA MET A 73 -5.59 -3.38 -0.25
C MET A 73 -5.97 -3.59 1.22
N ASN A 74 -5.25 -2.92 2.12
CA ASN A 74 -5.68 -2.73 3.50
C ASN A 74 -6.63 -1.51 3.57
N PRO A 75 -7.90 -1.69 3.98
CA PRO A 75 -8.86 -0.61 4.12
C PRO A 75 -8.38 0.48 5.08
N ASP A 76 -8.89 1.70 4.91
CA ASP A 76 -8.56 2.77 5.85
C ASP A 76 -9.10 2.45 7.25
N TYR A 77 -8.26 2.76 8.23
CA TYR A 77 -8.52 2.53 9.63
C TYR A 77 -7.73 3.55 10.44
N THR A 78 -8.43 4.19 11.37
CA THR A 78 -7.86 5.05 12.39
C THR A 78 -7.79 4.30 13.71
N ASP A 79 -6.58 4.12 14.23
CA ASP A 79 -6.39 3.42 15.49
C ASP A 79 -6.83 4.28 16.69
N PRO A 80 -7.81 3.85 17.52
CA PRO A 80 -8.24 4.60 18.69
C PRO A 80 -7.12 4.83 19.72
N SER A 81 -6.14 3.93 19.77
CA SER A 81 -4.99 4.04 20.68
C SER A 81 -3.95 5.06 20.23
N GLY A 82 -4.09 5.64 19.02
CA GLY A 82 -3.13 6.57 18.47
C GLY A 82 -1.80 5.93 18.05
N GLY A 83 -0.85 6.76 17.59
CA GLY A 83 0.48 6.30 17.14
C GLY A 83 0.54 5.83 15.69
N GLN A 84 -0.55 5.97 14.94
CA GLN A 84 -0.56 5.76 13.50
C GLN A 84 0.28 6.82 12.80
N VAL A 85 1.16 6.37 11.90
CA VAL A 85 2.10 7.23 11.17
C VAL A 85 1.74 7.32 9.68
N VAL A 86 1.03 6.33 9.16
CA VAL A 86 0.54 6.26 7.77
C VAL A 86 -0.99 6.09 7.78
N PHE A 87 -1.68 6.93 7.04
CA PHE A 87 -3.15 7.03 6.99
C PHE A 87 -3.69 6.73 5.58
N GLY A 88 -4.99 6.47 5.48
CA GLY A 88 -5.66 6.20 4.21
C GLY A 88 -5.70 4.71 3.86
N ARG A 89 -6.16 4.42 2.64
CA ARG A 89 -6.14 3.07 2.06
C ARG A 89 -4.72 2.75 1.65
N LEU A 90 -4.27 1.52 1.92
CA LEU A 90 -2.91 1.09 1.59
C LEU A 90 -2.97 -0.10 0.63
N ALA A 91 -2.23 -0.04 -0.48
CA ALA A 91 -2.06 -1.15 -1.41
C ALA A 91 -0.72 -1.84 -1.15
N LEU A 92 -0.71 -3.18 -1.21
CA LEU A 92 0.52 -3.95 -1.16
C LEU A 92 1.37 -3.63 -2.40
N ALA A 93 2.68 -3.44 -2.20
CA ALA A 93 3.58 -3.01 -3.26
C ALA A 93 4.99 -3.58 -3.09
N VAL A 94 5.60 -3.93 -4.22
CA VAL A 94 7.00 -4.35 -4.28
C VAL A 94 7.94 -3.16 -4.06
N THR A 95 8.98 -3.33 -3.25
CA THR A 95 9.99 -2.30 -3.05
C THR A 95 11.39 -2.91 -3.20
N PRO A 96 12.12 -2.58 -4.29
CA PRO A 96 13.48 -3.04 -4.45
C PRO A 96 14.39 -2.40 -3.40
N GLU A 97 15.37 -3.17 -2.94
CA GLU A 97 16.37 -2.67 -1.99
C GLU A 97 17.25 -1.61 -2.66
N GLU A 98 17.37 -0.42 -2.05
CA GLU A 98 18.01 0.76 -2.64
C GLU A 98 19.46 0.49 -3.09
N MET A 99 20.24 -0.20 -2.26
CA MET A 99 21.64 -0.51 -2.58
C MET A 99 21.78 -1.47 -3.77
N LYS A 100 20.87 -2.44 -3.90
CA LYS A 100 20.87 -3.43 -4.99
C LYS A 100 20.28 -2.87 -6.29
N ALA A 101 19.26 -2.01 -6.17
CA ALA A 101 18.64 -1.30 -7.29
C ALA A 101 19.61 -0.40 -8.06
N HIS A 102 20.76 -0.04 -7.47
CA HIS A 102 21.83 0.71 -8.14
C HIS A 102 22.77 -0.15 -8.98
N MET A 103 22.81 -1.46 -8.70
CA MET A 103 23.75 -2.39 -9.31
C MET A 103 23.15 -3.11 -10.52
N SER A 104 21.84 -3.35 -10.52
CA SER A 104 21.11 -4.06 -11.57
C SER A 104 19.93 -3.25 -12.13
N ASN A 105 19.57 -3.54 -13.39
CA ASN A 105 18.39 -2.94 -14.04
C ASN A 105 17.09 -3.70 -13.72
N GLU A 106 17.20 -4.78 -12.95
CA GLU A 106 16.12 -5.71 -12.63
C GLU A 106 15.96 -5.82 -11.12
N ILE A 107 14.84 -6.40 -10.69
CA ILE A 107 14.62 -6.68 -9.26
C ILE A 107 15.42 -7.93 -8.89
N GLU A 108 16.33 -7.76 -7.93
CA GLU A 108 17.03 -8.88 -7.29
C GLU A 108 16.14 -9.51 -6.21
N VAL A 109 16.24 -10.84 -6.11
CA VAL A 109 15.50 -11.67 -5.17
C VAL A 109 16.43 -12.06 -4.02
N PRO A 110 15.98 -12.09 -2.75
CA PRO A 110 14.65 -11.71 -2.25
C PRO A 110 14.42 -10.20 -2.26
N CYS A 111 13.18 -9.80 -2.60
CA CYS A 111 12.77 -8.39 -2.65
C CYS A 111 11.76 -8.08 -1.54
N GLU A 112 11.79 -6.86 -0.99
CA GLU A 112 10.93 -6.45 0.11
C GLU A 112 9.53 -6.06 -0.37
N VAL A 113 8.56 -6.22 0.53
CA VAL A 113 7.17 -5.84 0.29
C VAL A 113 6.75 -4.80 1.31
N THR A 114 6.07 -3.77 0.83
CA THR A 114 5.60 -2.64 1.63
C THR A 114 4.15 -2.33 1.28
N ALA A 115 3.54 -1.43 2.04
CA ALA A 115 2.17 -0.98 1.80
C ALA A 115 2.18 0.52 1.45
N MET A 116 1.80 0.85 0.22
CA MET A 116 1.81 2.21 -0.33
C MET A 116 0.42 2.88 -0.24
N PRO A 117 0.32 4.20 -0.04
CA PRO A 117 -0.96 4.91 0.05
C PRO A 117 -1.64 5.16 -1.31
N ASP A 118 -0.92 5.04 -2.42
CA ASP A 118 -1.51 5.23 -3.75
C ASP A 118 -2.09 3.90 -4.25
N VAL A 119 -3.39 3.93 -4.55
CA VAL A 119 -4.17 2.74 -4.90
C VAL A 119 -4.32 2.59 -6.42
N LYS A 120 -3.68 3.44 -7.24
CA LYS A 120 -3.73 3.31 -8.69
C LYS A 120 -3.01 2.05 -9.19
N PRO A 121 -3.57 1.29 -10.14
CA PRO A 121 -2.97 0.05 -10.60
C PRO A 121 -1.70 0.31 -11.43
N ILE A 122 -0.57 -0.16 -10.90
CA ILE A 122 0.76 -0.11 -11.48
C ILE A 122 1.40 -1.50 -11.42
N GLY A 123 2.46 -1.72 -12.20
CA GLY A 123 3.17 -3.01 -12.20
C GLY A 123 3.59 -3.45 -10.80
N ARG A 124 4.01 -2.49 -9.96
CA ARG A 124 4.48 -2.70 -8.59
C ARG A 124 3.44 -3.16 -7.56
N ASN A 125 2.17 -2.80 -7.72
CA ASN A 125 1.11 -3.11 -6.75
C ASN A 125 0.06 -4.11 -7.29
N THR A 126 0.22 -4.53 -8.54
CA THR A 126 -0.66 -5.53 -9.17
C THR A 126 -0.17 -6.93 -8.85
N PHE A 127 -1.06 -7.75 -8.30
CA PHE A 127 -0.81 -9.15 -7.99
C PHE A 127 -1.71 -10.06 -8.84
N ILE A 128 -1.20 -11.23 -9.19
CA ILE A 128 -1.88 -12.29 -9.91
C ILE A 128 -2.13 -13.42 -8.91
N ILE A 129 -3.37 -13.90 -8.84
CA ILE A 129 -3.71 -15.02 -7.98
C ILE A 129 -3.41 -16.32 -8.71
N LEU A 130 -2.56 -17.15 -8.13
CA LEU A 130 -2.13 -18.41 -8.72
C LEU A 130 -2.75 -19.60 -7.99
N SER A 131 -3.05 -20.64 -8.77
CA SER A 131 -3.41 -21.93 -8.22
C SER A 131 -2.14 -22.76 -7.98
N LEU A 132 -2.18 -23.66 -7.00
CA LEU A 132 -1.16 -24.71 -6.86
C LEU A 132 -1.32 -25.78 -7.95
N ASP A 133 -2.55 -25.99 -8.42
CA ASP A 133 -2.87 -26.94 -9.49
C ASP A 133 -2.95 -26.21 -10.83
N GLU A 134 -2.17 -26.66 -11.82
CA GLU A 134 -2.11 -26.07 -13.16
C GLU A 134 -3.47 -26.10 -13.90
N ASN A 135 -4.36 -27.02 -13.52
CA ASN A 135 -5.65 -27.24 -14.17
C ASN A 135 -6.83 -26.48 -13.51
N ALA A 136 -6.53 -25.44 -12.74
CA ALA A 136 -7.54 -24.63 -12.04
C ALA A 136 -7.60 -23.16 -12.49
N LEU A 137 -6.91 -22.81 -13.58
CA LEU A 137 -7.02 -21.48 -14.17
C LEU A 137 -8.49 -21.15 -14.49
N GLY A 138 -8.95 -19.97 -14.09
CA GLY A 138 -10.34 -19.54 -14.28
C GLY A 138 -11.36 -20.17 -13.32
N LYS A 139 -10.94 -21.01 -12.36
CA LYS A 139 -11.83 -21.45 -11.26
C LYS A 139 -11.86 -20.39 -10.16
N THR A 140 -12.99 -20.32 -9.45
CA THR A 140 -13.16 -19.40 -8.32
C THR A 140 -12.26 -19.81 -7.14
N VAL A 141 -11.58 -18.85 -6.54
CA VAL A 141 -10.85 -19.03 -5.29
C VAL A 141 -11.86 -19.23 -4.16
N ARG A 142 -11.61 -20.19 -3.27
CA ARG A 142 -12.48 -20.49 -2.12
C ARG A 142 -11.79 -20.16 -0.80
N TYR A 143 -12.59 -19.81 0.21
CA TYR A 143 -12.09 -19.73 1.58
C TYR A 143 -11.56 -21.09 2.02
N GLY A 144 -10.46 -21.09 2.78
CA GLY A 144 -9.80 -22.33 3.21
C GLY A 144 -8.93 -23.00 2.15
N GLN A 145 -9.03 -22.61 0.87
CA GLN A 145 -8.17 -23.15 -0.18
C GLN A 145 -6.82 -22.42 -0.23
N ASN A 146 -5.75 -23.19 -0.48
CA ASN A 146 -4.42 -22.64 -0.68
C ASN A 146 -4.31 -22.01 -2.07
N PHE A 147 -3.63 -20.86 -2.15
CA PHE A 147 -3.30 -20.17 -3.39
C PHE A 147 -1.95 -19.46 -3.29
N GLY A 148 -1.37 -19.14 -4.44
CA GLY A 148 -0.19 -18.31 -4.56
C GLY A 148 -0.54 -16.87 -4.88
N LEU A 149 0.28 -15.93 -4.41
CA LEU A 149 0.22 -14.53 -4.84
C LEU A 149 1.50 -14.23 -5.60
N ALA A 150 1.37 -13.77 -6.83
CA ALA A 150 2.51 -13.42 -7.65
C ALA A 150 2.41 -12.00 -8.19
N THR A 151 3.52 -11.41 -8.57
CA THR A 151 3.57 -10.11 -9.24
C THR A 151 4.66 -10.14 -10.29
N THR A 152 4.41 -9.47 -11.41
CA THR A 152 5.44 -9.26 -12.44
C THR A 152 6.27 -8.01 -12.14
N ALA A 153 5.82 -7.15 -11.21
CA ALA A 153 6.46 -5.88 -10.88
C ALA A 153 6.77 -5.00 -12.12
N GLY A 154 6.01 -5.17 -13.21
CA GLY A 154 6.24 -4.47 -14.48
C GLY A 154 7.28 -5.11 -15.42
N PHE A 155 7.82 -6.29 -15.10
CA PHE A 155 8.73 -7.06 -15.94
C PHE A 155 7.99 -8.22 -16.60
N ASP A 156 8.00 -8.31 -17.94
CA ASP A 156 7.19 -9.29 -18.66
C ASP A 156 7.77 -10.72 -18.65
N HIS A 157 9.06 -10.87 -18.30
CA HIS A 157 9.79 -12.14 -18.38
C HIS A 157 10.05 -12.80 -17.02
N LYS A 158 9.61 -12.17 -15.92
CA LYS A 158 9.85 -12.66 -14.56
C LYS A 158 8.59 -12.54 -13.72
N MET A 159 8.40 -13.55 -12.86
CA MET A 159 7.30 -13.59 -11.92
C MET A 159 7.87 -13.78 -10.52
N PHE A 160 7.42 -12.95 -9.59
CA PHE A 160 7.84 -12.95 -8.21
C PHE A 160 6.69 -13.40 -7.33
N TYR A 161 6.93 -14.37 -6.47
CA TYR A 161 5.95 -14.98 -5.59
C TYR A 161 6.07 -14.39 -4.18
N LEU A 162 4.93 -14.02 -3.60
CA LEU A 162 4.86 -13.53 -2.23
C LEU A 162 5.09 -14.69 -1.28
N GLY A 163 6.13 -14.59 -0.46
CA GLY A 163 6.47 -15.57 0.55
C GLY A 163 6.73 -14.95 1.91
N SER A 164 6.84 -15.81 2.91
CA SER A 164 7.23 -15.39 4.24
C SER A 164 8.13 -16.45 4.89
N SER A 165 9.21 -15.98 5.49
CA SER A 165 10.19 -16.80 6.22
C SER A 165 9.86 -16.77 7.71
N LEU A 166 10.19 -17.82 8.45
CA LEU A 166 10.08 -17.79 9.92
C LEU A 166 10.98 -16.70 10.49
N LYS A 167 10.50 -16.03 11.55
CA LYS A 167 11.28 -15.00 12.24
C LYS A 167 12.55 -15.62 12.82
N THR A 168 13.69 -15.11 12.38
CA THR A 168 15.00 -15.37 13.00
C THR A 168 15.66 -14.04 13.38
N PRO A 169 16.73 -14.03 14.18
CA PRO A 169 17.46 -12.80 14.47
C PRO A 169 18.00 -12.10 13.22
N VAL A 170 18.17 -12.85 12.13
CA VAL A 170 18.63 -12.34 10.82
C VAL A 170 17.43 -11.98 9.93
N ASN A 171 16.36 -12.78 9.95
CA ASN A 171 15.18 -12.62 9.11
C ASN A 171 14.04 -12.02 9.93
N SER A 172 13.96 -10.69 9.91
CA SER A 172 12.88 -9.95 10.57
C SER A 172 12.66 -8.61 9.92
N THR A 173 11.46 -8.07 10.08
CA THR A 173 11.11 -6.76 9.54
C THR A 173 11.94 -5.64 10.17
N LYS A 174 12.37 -4.67 9.36
CA LYS A 174 13.35 -3.64 9.73
C LYS A 174 13.01 -2.82 10.99
N LYS A 175 11.74 -2.53 11.25
CA LYS A 175 11.32 -1.67 12.37
C LYS A 175 10.62 -2.43 13.48
N SER A 176 9.64 -3.26 13.15
CA SER A 176 8.87 -3.99 14.16
C SER A 176 9.51 -5.31 14.62
N ALA A 177 10.60 -5.76 13.97
CA ALA A 177 11.24 -7.05 14.23
C ALA A 177 10.24 -8.23 14.26
N LEU A 178 9.26 -8.21 13.36
CA LEU A 178 8.26 -9.26 13.16
C LEU A 178 8.68 -10.18 12.01
N GLN A 179 7.85 -11.19 11.72
CA GLN A 179 8.07 -12.08 10.58
C GLN A 179 8.01 -11.28 9.27
N GLU A 180 9.07 -11.34 8.47
CA GLU A 180 9.16 -10.59 7.22
C GLU A 180 8.34 -11.21 6.10
N VAL A 181 7.91 -10.34 5.18
CA VAL A 181 7.24 -10.72 3.93
C VAL A 181 8.14 -10.28 2.79
N HIS A 182 8.47 -11.22 1.93
CA HIS A 182 9.41 -11.01 0.84
C HIS A 182 8.88 -11.65 -0.44
N LEU A 183 9.54 -11.32 -1.55
CA LEU A 183 9.25 -11.89 -2.86
C LEU A 183 10.38 -12.82 -3.29
N THR A 184 10.03 -14.02 -3.74
CA THR A 184 10.94 -15.04 -4.30
C THR A 184 10.68 -15.27 -5.78
N ASP A 185 11.63 -15.83 -6.51
CA ASP A 185 11.47 -16.33 -7.89
C ASP A 185 11.00 -17.79 -7.94
N GLU A 186 11.13 -18.52 -6.83
CA GLU A 186 10.66 -19.90 -6.70
C GLU A 186 9.24 -19.96 -6.09
N PHE A 187 8.38 -20.76 -6.71
CA PHE A 187 7.08 -21.11 -6.15
C PHE A 187 7.23 -22.33 -5.23
N SER A 188 6.97 -22.13 -3.93
CA SER A 188 7.17 -23.15 -2.90
C SER A 188 6.07 -23.09 -1.84
N PHE A 189 6.09 -24.01 -0.88
CA PHE A 189 5.15 -24.01 0.25
C PHE A 189 5.24 -22.73 1.10
N PHE A 190 6.41 -22.10 1.15
CA PHE A 190 6.63 -20.79 1.81
C PHE A 190 6.00 -19.61 1.07
N THR A 191 5.46 -19.83 -0.14
CA THR A 191 4.75 -18.83 -0.95
C THR A 191 3.25 -19.11 -1.04
N CYS A 192 2.78 -20.09 -0.25
CA CYS A 192 1.38 -20.47 -0.20
C CYS A 192 0.64 -19.67 0.87
N TRP A 193 -0.52 -19.15 0.48
CA TRP A 193 -1.42 -18.37 1.31
C TRP A 193 -2.82 -18.97 1.28
N GLN A 194 -3.60 -18.67 2.31
CA GLN A 194 -4.98 -19.12 2.47
C GLN A 194 -5.86 -17.92 2.79
N ALA A 195 -7.00 -17.81 2.12
CA ALA A 195 -7.99 -16.78 2.41
C ALA A 195 -8.92 -17.30 3.50
N ALA A 196 -9.03 -16.55 4.59
CA ALA A 196 -9.98 -16.80 5.65
C ALA A 196 -11.03 -15.68 5.67
N TYR A 197 -12.26 -16.04 6.04
CA TYR A 197 -13.31 -15.06 6.25
C TYR A 197 -12.92 -14.09 7.37
N PHE A 198 -13.33 -12.82 7.24
CA PHE A 198 -12.88 -11.76 8.14
C PHE A 198 -13.34 -11.99 9.59
N ASP A 199 -14.58 -12.43 9.81
CA ASP A 199 -15.09 -12.74 11.15
C ASP A 199 -14.70 -14.16 11.56
N PRO A 200 -13.91 -14.36 12.63
CA PRO A 200 -13.55 -15.68 13.12
C PRO A 200 -14.74 -16.60 13.41
N ARG A 201 -15.88 -16.05 13.84
CA ARG A 201 -17.04 -16.85 14.25
C ARG A 201 -17.76 -17.50 13.08
N LEU A 202 -17.63 -16.93 11.89
CA LEU A 202 -18.31 -17.36 10.67
C LEU A 202 -17.40 -18.18 9.75
N ARG A 203 -16.16 -18.46 10.15
CA ARG A 203 -15.18 -19.13 9.27
C ARG A 203 -15.57 -20.56 8.92
N ILE A 204 -16.27 -21.25 9.82
CA ILE A 204 -16.66 -22.65 9.61
C ILE A 204 -17.84 -22.70 8.64
N GLU A 205 -18.76 -21.75 8.74
CA GLU A 205 -19.95 -21.64 7.90
C GLU A 205 -19.61 -21.21 6.47
N TYR A 206 -18.59 -20.37 6.33
CA TYR A 206 -18.09 -19.88 5.04
C TYR A 206 -16.91 -20.69 4.50
N ASP A 207 -16.56 -21.82 5.12
CA ASP A 207 -15.51 -22.70 4.62
C ASP A 207 -15.89 -23.23 3.23
N ASP A 208 -14.92 -23.32 2.32
CA ASP A 208 -15.11 -23.69 0.90
C ASP A 208 -16.05 -22.79 0.06
N PHE A 209 -16.60 -21.71 0.62
CA PHE A 209 -17.36 -20.73 -0.16
C PHE A 209 -16.44 -19.93 -1.09
N PRO A 210 -16.92 -19.54 -2.28
CA PRO A 210 -16.13 -18.72 -3.20
C PRO A 210 -15.87 -17.34 -2.59
N VAL A 211 -14.67 -16.81 -2.79
CA VAL A 211 -14.26 -15.49 -2.29
C VAL A 211 -14.84 -14.40 -3.19
N PRO A 212 -15.71 -13.52 -2.66
CA PRO A 212 -16.22 -12.40 -3.43
C PRO A 212 -15.15 -11.32 -3.64
N ALA A 213 -15.17 -10.71 -4.82
CA ALA A 213 -14.34 -9.55 -5.13
C ALA A 213 -14.72 -8.37 -4.23
N ASN A 214 -13.74 -7.53 -3.88
CA ASN A 214 -13.93 -6.33 -3.06
C ASN A 214 -14.46 -6.58 -1.64
N ALA A 215 -14.50 -7.83 -1.18
CA ALA A 215 -14.85 -8.19 0.19
C ALA A 215 -13.62 -8.20 1.12
N LYS A 216 -13.87 -7.97 2.41
CA LYS A 216 -12.84 -8.07 3.45
C LYS A 216 -12.52 -9.52 3.71
N ILE A 217 -11.23 -9.84 3.68
CA ILE A 217 -10.68 -11.16 3.97
C ILE A 217 -9.45 -11.03 4.88
N VAL A 218 -9.05 -12.14 5.48
CA VAL A 218 -7.76 -12.29 6.16
C VAL A 218 -6.90 -13.23 5.33
N ILE A 219 -5.70 -12.80 4.97
CA ILE A 219 -4.75 -13.61 4.19
C ILE A 219 -3.77 -14.24 5.18
N LYS A 220 -3.79 -15.56 5.31
CA LYS A 220 -2.94 -16.32 6.23
C LYS A 220 -1.86 -17.06 5.47
N HIS A 221 -0.64 -17.02 6.00
CA HIS A 221 0.47 -17.79 5.45
C HIS A 221 0.30 -19.27 5.82
N CYS A 222 0.30 -20.19 4.84
CA CYS A 222 0.00 -21.60 5.09
C CYS A 222 1.00 -22.25 6.05
N HIS A 223 2.29 -21.90 5.95
CA HIS A 223 3.34 -22.53 6.75
C HIS A 223 3.37 -22.04 8.21
N THR A 224 3.21 -20.74 8.45
CA THR A 224 3.31 -20.18 9.82
C THR A 224 1.96 -19.88 10.47
N ASN A 225 0.87 -19.99 9.72
CA ASN A 225 -0.49 -19.67 10.14
C ASN A 225 -0.63 -18.24 10.71
N GLN A 226 0.28 -17.34 10.32
CA GLN A 226 0.26 -15.92 10.65
C GLN A 226 -0.48 -15.16 9.55
N ALA A 227 -1.26 -14.15 9.94
CA ALA A 227 -1.96 -13.29 9.01
C ALA A 227 -1.04 -12.17 8.48
N LEU A 228 -1.21 -11.81 7.22
CA LEU A 228 -0.58 -10.63 6.63
C LEU A 228 -1.10 -9.37 7.32
N ALA A 229 -0.21 -8.45 7.67
CA ALA A 229 -0.53 -7.23 8.43
C ALA A 229 0.14 -5.99 7.81
N ALA A 230 -0.62 -4.91 7.66
CA ALA A 230 -0.09 -3.59 7.33
C ALA A 230 0.14 -2.79 8.61
N ASN A 231 1.39 -2.67 9.05
CA ASN A 231 1.76 -2.05 10.31
C ASN A 231 1.83 -0.51 10.22
N ARG A 232 0.66 0.13 10.28
CA ARG A 232 0.49 1.59 10.12
C ARG A 232 1.25 2.47 11.12
N LYS A 233 1.76 1.89 12.21
CA LYS A 233 2.64 2.54 13.20
C LYS A 233 4.08 2.72 12.69
N TYR A 234 4.55 1.83 11.82
CA TYR A 234 5.92 1.80 11.36
C TYR A 234 6.00 2.20 9.88
N SER A 235 6.42 3.44 9.62
CA SER A 235 6.66 3.88 8.24
C SER A 235 8.09 3.59 7.80
N LEU A 236 8.26 3.03 6.61
CA LEU A 236 9.53 2.87 5.92
C LEU A 236 9.72 4.03 4.94
N ARG A 237 10.97 4.50 4.81
CA ARG A 237 11.34 5.47 3.80
C ARG A 237 11.98 4.70 2.66
N THR A 238 11.27 4.62 1.56
CA THR A 238 11.66 3.86 0.37
C THR A 238 11.93 4.83 -0.78
N TYR A 239 12.38 4.29 -1.91
CA TYR A 239 12.59 5.06 -3.13
C TYR A 239 11.35 5.85 -3.58
N PHE A 240 10.16 5.32 -3.29
CA PHE A 240 8.87 5.88 -3.71
C PHE A 240 8.24 6.82 -2.68
N GLY A 241 8.87 6.99 -1.52
CA GLY A 241 8.44 7.90 -0.48
C GLY A 241 8.20 7.21 0.85
N LYS A 242 7.16 7.66 1.57
CA LYS A 242 6.81 7.14 2.89
C LYS A 242 5.77 6.03 2.74
N GLU A 243 6.20 4.80 2.98
CA GLU A 243 5.38 3.60 2.88
C GLU A 243 5.22 2.96 4.26
N CYS A 244 4.28 2.02 4.37
CA CYS A 244 4.00 1.28 5.58
C CYS A 244 4.75 -0.06 5.57
N GLU A 245 5.32 -0.45 6.71
CA GLU A 245 5.90 -1.78 6.88
C GLU A 245 4.80 -2.85 6.79
N VAL A 246 5.09 -3.95 6.10
CA VAL A 246 4.21 -5.12 6.00
C VAL A 246 4.89 -6.30 6.67
N ALA A 247 4.14 -7.04 7.47
CA ALA A 247 4.65 -8.16 8.26
C ALA A 247 3.65 -9.32 8.29
N CYS A 248 4.13 -10.53 8.55
CA CYS A 248 3.29 -11.66 8.93
C CYS A 248 3.10 -11.67 10.44
N HIS A 249 1.99 -11.12 10.93
CA HIS A 249 1.65 -11.17 12.34
C HIS A 249 0.16 -11.02 12.56
N THR A 250 -0.44 -11.97 13.28
CA THR A 250 -1.86 -11.90 13.64
C THR A 250 -2.06 -10.98 14.83
N HIS A 251 -2.46 -9.73 14.61
CA HIS A 251 -2.85 -8.83 15.68
C HIS A 251 -4.28 -9.16 16.12
N ILE A 252 -4.43 -9.51 17.39
CA ILE A 252 -5.70 -9.94 17.95
C ILE A 252 -6.17 -8.90 18.99
N ASP A 253 -7.47 -8.64 19.03
CA ASP A 253 -8.11 -7.79 20.03
C ASP A 253 -8.57 -8.60 21.26
N CYS A 254 -9.03 -7.93 22.33
CA CYS A 254 -9.52 -8.58 23.55
C CYS A 254 -10.64 -9.61 23.30
N TYR A 255 -11.41 -9.44 22.22
CA TYR A 255 -12.45 -10.38 21.78
C TYR A 255 -11.95 -11.56 20.94
N LYS A 256 -10.63 -11.78 20.85
CA LYS A 256 -10.01 -12.81 20.00
C LYS A 256 -10.31 -12.66 18.50
N THR A 257 -10.59 -11.43 18.06
CA THR A 257 -10.81 -11.10 16.65
C THR A 257 -9.57 -10.41 16.08
N GLU A 258 -9.26 -10.65 14.81
CA GLU A 258 -8.15 -9.96 14.16
C GLU A 258 -8.43 -8.46 14.05
N LYS A 259 -7.39 -7.66 14.29
CA LYS A 259 -7.48 -6.20 14.17
C LYS A 259 -7.56 -5.78 12.71
N PRO A 260 -8.05 -4.55 12.41
CA PRO A 260 -8.12 -4.03 11.05
C PRO A 260 -6.79 -3.98 10.27
N LEU A 261 -5.64 -4.04 10.97
CA LEU A 261 -4.32 -4.17 10.32
C LEU A 261 -4.18 -5.46 9.51
N ASN A 262 -4.93 -6.50 9.88
CA ASN A 262 -4.93 -7.82 9.22
C ASN A 262 -6.04 -8.00 8.18
N HIS A 263 -6.92 -7.00 8.02
CA HIS A 263 -7.98 -7.07 7.02
C HIS A 263 -7.45 -6.58 5.68
N TRP A 264 -7.68 -7.38 4.65
CA TRP A 264 -7.33 -7.07 3.28
C TRP A 264 -8.54 -7.18 2.38
N VAL A 265 -8.51 -6.47 1.26
CA VAL A 265 -9.54 -6.50 0.24
C VAL A 265 -8.86 -6.73 -1.10
N LEU A 266 -9.29 -7.78 -1.78
CA LEU A 266 -8.84 -8.09 -3.13
C LEU A 266 -9.69 -7.28 -4.11
N CYS A 267 -9.06 -6.26 -4.68
CA CYS A 267 -9.70 -5.23 -5.47
C CYS A 267 -9.54 -5.53 -6.95
N THR A 268 -10.63 -5.44 -7.69
CA THR A 268 -10.70 -5.74 -9.12
C THR A 268 -10.92 -4.46 -9.93
N GLY A 269 -10.65 -4.54 -11.23
CA GLY A 269 -10.84 -3.41 -12.14
C GLY A 269 -12.32 -3.09 -12.30
N ASP A 270 -12.65 -1.80 -12.33
CA ASP A 270 -14.01 -1.36 -12.66
C ASP A 270 -14.30 -1.62 -14.16
N PRO A 271 -15.46 -2.21 -14.51
CA PRO A 271 -15.87 -2.40 -15.90
C PRO A 271 -16.03 -1.10 -16.72
N ASN A 272 -16.25 0.04 -16.07
CA ASN A 272 -16.42 1.34 -16.76
C ASN A 272 -15.13 2.15 -16.85
N ASP A 273 -14.16 1.92 -15.96
CA ASP A 273 -12.85 2.56 -15.98
C ASP A 273 -11.79 1.60 -15.44
N HIS A 274 -11.06 0.99 -16.37
CA HIS A 274 -10.00 0.00 -16.09
C HIS A 274 -8.83 0.53 -15.26
N SER A 275 -8.77 1.85 -15.02
CA SER A 275 -7.77 2.49 -14.15
C SER A 275 -8.27 2.73 -12.71
N SER A 276 -9.56 2.54 -12.48
CA SER A 276 -10.23 2.72 -11.19
C SER A 276 -10.59 1.38 -10.55
N ILE A 277 -10.75 1.40 -9.23
CA ILE A 277 -11.12 0.22 -8.45
C ILE A 277 -12.62 0.27 -8.19
N VAL A 278 -13.30 -0.88 -8.29
CA VAL A 278 -14.75 -0.99 -8.07
C VAL A 278 -15.22 -0.37 -6.75
N LEU A 279 -14.39 -0.41 -5.70
CA LEU A 279 -14.66 0.20 -4.38
C LEU A 279 -14.85 1.73 -4.40
N ASP A 280 -14.46 2.43 -5.46
CA ASP A 280 -14.70 3.87 -5.60
C ASP A 280 -16.16 4.16 -6.04
N ARG A 281 -16.90 3.13 -6.49
CA ARG A 281 -18.36 3.19 -6.59
C ARG A 281 -18.94 3.11 -5.19
N GLY A 282 -19.21 4.27 -4.60
CA GLY A 282 -20.06 4.37 -3.40
C GLY A 282 -21.34 3.54 -3.59
N ASN A 283 -21.75 2.87 -2.51
CA ASN A 283 -22.88 1.94 -2.50
C ASN A 283 -24.13 2.61 -3.13
N PRO A 284 -24.77 2.03 -4.17
CA PRO A 284 -25.93 2.66 -4.83
C PRO A 284 -27.11 2.93 -3.88
N LEU A 285 -27.13 2.26 -2.72
CA LEU A 285 -28.20 2.34 -1.73
C LEU A 285 -28.11 3.57 -0.83
N GLU A 286 -26.95 4.22 -0.69
CA GLU A 286 -26.81 5.41 0.18
C GLU A 286 -27.35 6.70 -0.47
N LYS A 287 -27.51 6.74 -1.80
CA LYS A 287 -28.00 7.93 -2.51
C LYS A 287 -29.51 8.16 -2.44
N LYS A 288 -30.28 7.28 -1.78
CA LYS A 288 -31.76 7.37 -1.72
C LYS A 288 -32.36 7.92 -0.43
N MET A 289 -31.56 8.37 0.54
CA MET A 289 -32.08 9.04 1.74
C MET A 289 -31.53 10.46 1.84
N VAL A 290 -32.05 11.35 0.98
CA VAL A 290 -32.11 12.78 1.29
C VAL A 290 -33.54 13.04 1.77
N PRO A 291 -33.78 13.43 3.04
CA PRO A 291 -35.10 13.87 3.45
C PRO A 291 -35.40 15.22 2.78
N GLU A 292 -36.50 15.27 2.02
CA GLU A 292 -37.06 16.52 1.48
C GLU A 292 -37.27 17.51 2.63
N GLN A 293 -36.68 18.71 2.52
CA GLN A 293 -37.00 19.82 3.41
C GLN A 293 -38.40 20.34 3.07
N PRO A 294 -39.26 20.64 4.06
CA PRO A 294 -40.57 21.19 3.78
C PRO A 294 -40.44 22.63 3.27
N VAL A 295 -41.08 22.90 2.14
CA VAL A 295 -41.25 24.23 1.54
C VAL A 295 -42.07 25.09 2.50
N VAL A 296 -41.45 26.13 3.06
CA VAL A 296 -42.14 27.17 3.84
C VAL A 296 -42.87 28.08 2.87
N ASN A 297 -44.20 27.92 2.78
CA ASN A 297 -45.08 28.88 2.12
C ASN A 297 -45.12 30.17 2.94
N THR A 298 -44.69 31.27 2.34
CA THR A 298 -44.80 32.62 2.88
C THR A 298 -46.05 33.26 2.31
N ASP A 299 -47.11 33.36 3.12
CA ASP A 299 -48.25 34.26 2.85
C ASP A 299 -49.08 34.46 4.14
N ALA A 300 -48.79 35.55 4.87
CA ALA A 300 -49.76 36.24 5.75
C ALA A 300 -49.25 37.64 6.13
N PRO A 301 -50.15 38.65 6.26
CA PRO A 301 -49.78 40.06 6.22
C PRO A 301 -49.41 40.68 7.57
N ILE A 302 -48.72 41.81 7.44
CA ILE A 302 -48.16 42.68 8.47
C ILE A 302 -49.25 43.28 9.36
N ILE A 303 -49.14 43.12 10.69
CA ILE A 303 -49.82 43.96 11.68
C ILE A 303 -48.74 44.61 12.55
N ASN A 304 -48.55 45.92 12.35
CA ASN A 304 -47.74 46.78 13.21
C ASN A 304 -48.50 47.09 14.50
N ILE A 305 -47.91 46.80 15.65
CA ILE A 305 -48.28 47.43 16.92
C ILE A 305 -47.04 48.06 17.54
N THR A 306 -47.05 49.38 17.55
CA THR A 306 -46.14 50.30 18.23
C THR A 306 -46.31 50.23 19.75
N GLY A 307 -45.22 50.32 20.52
CA GLY A 307 -45.33 50.69 21.93
C GLY A 307 -44.11 50.41 22.83
N GLN A 308 -43.30 51.46 23.02
CA GLN A 308 -42.62 51.83 24.28
C GLN A 308 -41.50 50.94 24.89
N ASN A 309 -40.28 51.48 24.78
CA ASN A 309 -39.13 51.38 25.70
C ASN A 309 -39.47 51.78 27.16
N PRO A 310 -38.53 51.73 28.15
CA PRO A 310 -37.28 50.95 28.29
C PRO A 310 -37.14 50.31 29.70
N PHE A 311 -36.08 49.55 29.99
CA PHE A 311 -35.21 49.70 31.20
C PHE A 311 -34.11 48.60 31.22
N PRO A 312 -32.88 48.91 31.65
CA PRO A 312 -31.74 47.98 31.62
C PRO A 312 -31.42 47.35 33.00
N LEU A 313 -30.79 46.16 32.93
CA LEU A 313 -29.83 45.45 33.82
C LEU A 313 -29.65 45.94 35.28
N PRO A 314 -29.38 45.01 36.23
CA PRO A 314 -27.96 44.73 36.55
C PRO A 314 -27.61 43.30 37.01
N TYR A 315 -26.35 42.93 36.70
CA TYR A 315 -25.37 42.18 37.50
C TYR A 315 -25.80 40.98 38.37
N ALA A 316 -25.17 39.81 38.14
CA ALA A 316 -24.32 39.17 39.15
C ALA A 316 -23.50 38.01 38.58
N SER A 317 -22.20 38.11 38.82
CA SER A 317 -21.13 37.11 38.79
C SER A 317 -21.48 35.76 39.39
N LYS A 318 -20.92 34.68 38.83
CA LYS A 318 -20.08 33.73 39.58
C LYS A 318 -19.25 32.85 38.64
N GLU A 319 -17.94 33.02 38.76
CA GLU A 319 -16.93 32.03 38.44
C GLU A 319 -17.15 30.77 39.28
N GLU A 320 -16.92 29.59 38.72
CA GLU A 320 -16.31 28.49 39.47
C GLU A 320 -15.65 27.50 38.50
N ASN A 321 -14.32 27.50 38.56
CA ASN A 321 -13.44 26.46 38.05
C ASN A 321 -13.72 25.14 38.78
N CYS A 322 -13.69 24.03 38.06
CA CYS A 322 -13.23 22.77 38.64
C CYS A 322 -12.62 21.88 37.54
N ASN A 323 -11.29 21.85 37.53
CA ASN A 323 -10.49 20.74 37.02
C ASN A 323 -10.60 19.58 38.01
N PHE A 324 -10.70 18.35 37.48
CA PHE A 324 -9.88 17.21 37.88
C PHE A 324 -9.70 16.29 36.68
#